data_AF-A0A2R5EFB6-F1
#
_entry.id   AF-A0A2R5EFB6-F1
#
_cell.length_a   1.000
_cell.length_b   1.000
_cell.length_c   1.000
_cell.angle_alpha   90.00
_cell.angle_beta   90.00
_cell.angle_gamma   90.00
#
_symmetry.space_group_name_H-M   'P 1'
#
loop_
_entity.id
_entity.type
_entity.pdbx_description
1 polymer ?
#
loop_
_entity_poly.entity_id
_entity_poly.type
_entity_poly.pdbx_seq_one_letter_code
_entity_poly.pdbx_strand_id
1 'polypeptide(L)'
;MARSRNLKPGFFKNETLAECSPLARILFAGLWCLADRAGRLEDRPKRIRAEVLPYDDGSVDDMLNELHKAGFILRYRIDGQGYIQVLNFDKHQNPHHREQESEIPAPSDDMGGSSQASDKPQASPGLASDKPGTSRADSLLLIPDSLNPITTTSPAGDPLACPVEEIVSLYHEAMPTNPRCKVLNSSRRGSIKARWLEAARLTCKPFGYSSRADGLAAWRTFFETCSESAFLTGRTSAQPGKPPFLADIDFLMSASGFAKCLENKYHREAA
;
A
#
# COMPACT_ATOMS: atom_id res chain seq x y z
N MET A 1 -21.19 5.67 -16.91
CA MET A 1 -20.24 5.40 -18.01
C MET A 1 -19.01 4.75 -17.38
N ALA A 2 -18.52 3.65 -17.96
CA ALA A 2 -17.34 2.97 -17.45
C ALA A 2 -16.09 3.88 -17.53
N ARG A 3 -15.23 3.78 -16.53
CA ARG A 3 -14.04 4.64 -16.36
C ARG A 3 -12.78 3.84 -16.62
N SER A 4 -11.79 4.44 -17.28
CA SER A 4 -10.46 3.81 -17.41
C SER A 4 -9.77 3.75 -16.05
N ARG A 5 -9.22 2.59 -15.71
CA ARG A 5 -8.49 2.33 -14.46
C ARG A 5 -7.19 1.58 -14.77
N ASN A 6 -6.19 1.73 -13.89
CA ASN A 6 -4.91 1.07 -14.07
C ASN A 6 -4.91 -0.32 -13.42
N LEU A 7 -4.54 -1.35 -14.19
CA LEU A 7 -4.30 -2.70 -13.68
C LEU A 7 -2.82 -2.85 -13.32
N LYS A 8 -2.51 -2.90 -12.02
CA LYS A 8 -1.13 -3.02 -11.51
C LYS A 8 -0.66 -4.49 -11.53
N PRO A 9 0.64 -4.78 -11.70
CA PRO A 9 1.17 -6.14 -11.64
C PRO A 9 0.83 -6.92 -10.36
N GLY A 10 0.70 -6.22 -9.22
CA GLY A 10 0.29 -6.83 -7.95
C GLY A 10 -1.06 -7.54 -8.00
N PHE A 11 -1.94 -7.19 -8.94
CA PHE A 11 -3.20 -7.89 -9.19
C PHE A 11 -2.98 -9.37 -9.52
N PHE A 12 -2.03 -9.67 -10.41
CA PHE A 12 -1.73 -11.03 -10.86
C PHE A 12 -0.93 -11.85 -9.84
N LYS A 13 -0.31 -11.18 -8.86
CA LYS A 13 0.48 -11.81 -7.79
C LYS A 13 -0.30 -12.05 -6.50
N ASN A 14 -1.57 -11.63 -6.44
CA ASN A 14 -2.37 -11.77 -5.25
C ASN A 14 -2.84 -13.23 -5.10
N GLU A 15 -2.22 -13.96 -4.16
CA GLU A 15 -2.52 -15.37 -3.89
C GLU A 15 -3.97 -15.59 -3.48
N THR A 16 -4.55 -14.72 -2.64
CA THR A 16 -5.96 -14.82 -2.23
C THR A 16 -6.92 -14.60 -3.41
N LEU A 17 -6.60 -13.69 -4.33
CA LEU A 17 -7.38 -13.50 -5.55
C LEU A 17 -7.18 -14.66 -6.53
N ALA A 18 -6.01 -15.30 -6.52
CA ALA A 18 -5.71 -16.45 -7.37
C ALA A 18 -6.52 -17.69 -7.01
N GLU A 19 -6.92 -17.83 -5.74
CA GLU A 19 -7.87 -18.86 -5.28
C GLU A 19 -9.30 -18.63 -5.81
N CYS A 20 -9.61 -17.43 -6.28
CA CYS A 20 -10.90 -17.16 -6.92
C CYS A 20 -10.94 -17.71 -8.35
N SER A 21 -12.15 -18.04 -8.81
CA SER A 21 -12.41 -18.48 -10.17
C SER A 21 -11.83 -17.49 -11.20
N PRO A 22 -11.32 -17.96 -12.36
CA PRO A 22 -10.71 -17.08 -13.36
C PRO A 22 -11.62 -15.92 -13.80
N LEU A 23 -12.92 -16.19 -13.97
CA LEU A 23 -13.90 -15.16 -14.32
C LEU A 23 -14.17 -14.19 -13.17
N ALA A 24 -14.18 -14.64 -11.91
CA ALA A 24 -14.29 -13.72 -10.77
C ALA A 24 -13.10 -12.75 -10.68
N ARG A 25 -11.89 -13.18 -11.10
CA ARG A 25 -10.74 -12.29 -11.21
C ARG A 25 -10.96 -11.21 -12.27
N ILE A 26 -11.38 -11.60 -13.48
CA ILE A 26 -11.71 -10.64 -14.55
C ILE A 26 -12.83 -9.69 -14.10
N LEU A 27 -13.87 -10.25 -13.46
CA LEU A 27 -14.98 -9.49 -12.90
C LEU A 27 -14.45 -8.42 -11.93
N PHE A 28 -13.58 -8.78 -10.99
CA PHE A 28 -13.02 -7.85 -10.00
C PHE A 28 -12.30 -6.67 -10.66
N ALA A 29 -11.49 -6.91 -11.69
CA ALA A 29 -10.86 -5.83 -12.46
C ALA A 29 -11.91 -4.94 -13.15
N GLY A 30 -12.95 -5.54 -13.73
CA GLY A 30 -14.07 -4.80 -14.33
C GLY A 30 -14.87 -3.97 -13.33
N LEU A 31 -15.03 -4.44 -12.08
CA LEU A 31 -15.72 -3.67 -11.03
C LEU A 31 -15.03 -2.32 -10.78
N TRP A 32 -13.72 -2.22 -10.93
CA TRP A 32 -13.00 -0.95 -10.75
C TRP A 32 -13.41 0.11 -11.78
N CYS A 33 -13.75 -0.33 -13.00
CA CYS A 33 -14.21 0.53 -14.09
C CYS A 33 -15.65 1.01 -13.87
N LEU A 34 -16.48 0.18 -13.21
CA LEU A 34 -17.87 0.51 -12.88
C LEU A 34 -17.96 1.39 -11.62
N ALA A 35 -17.07 1.14 -10.65
CA ALA A 35 -17.03 1.85 -9.40
C ALA A 35 -16.79 3.36 -9.59
N ASP A 36 -17.48 4.16 -8.78
CA ASP A 36 -17.28 5.59 -8.68
C ASP A 36 -15.97 5.96 -7.97
N ARG A 37 -15.79 7.26 -7.73
CA ARG A 37 -14.57 7.82 -7.12
C ARG A 37 -14.28 7.23 -5.73
N ALA A 38 -15.30 6.79 -5.00
CA ALA A 38 -15.15 6.18 -3.67
C ALA A 38 -15.04 4.65 -3.72
N GLY A 39 -14.98 4.05 -4.91
CA GLY A 39 -14.95 2.60 -5.06
C GLY A 39 -16.32 1.94 -4.89
N ARG A 40 -17.42 2.70 -5.04
CA ARG A 40 -18.78 2.22 -4.83
C ARG A 40 -19.53 2.00 -6.14
N LEU A 41 -20.41 1.01 -6.17
CA LEU A 41 -21.31 0.72 -7.29
C LEU A 41 -22.61 0.07 -6.80
N GLU A 42 -23.64 0.09 -7.64
CA GLU A 42 -24.88 -0.63 -7.37
C GLU A 42 -24.69 -2.15 -7.51
N ASP A 43 -25.28 -2.92 -6.61
CA ASP A 43 -25.28 -4.38 -6.67
C ASP A 43 -26.38 -4.88 -7.62
N ARG A 44 -26.07 -4.86 -8.93
CA ARG A 44 -26.99 -5.32 -9.98
C ARG A 44 -26.31 -6.40 -10.85
N PRO A 45 -26.29 -7.68 -10.42
CA PRO A 45 -25.51 -8.73 -11.09
C PRO A 45 -25.77 -8.88 -12.59
N LYS A 46 -27.05 -8.77 -13.02
CA LYS A 46 -27.41 -8.84 -14.45
C LYS A 46 -26.82 -7.68 -15.27
N ARG A 47 -26.80 -6.48 -14.70
CA ARG A 47 -26.24 -5.29 -15.35
C ARG A 47 -24.72 -5.36 -15.38
N ILE A 48 -24.11 -5.73 -14.25
CA ILE A 48 -22.66 -5.95 -14.15
C ILE A 48 -22.21 -6.99 -15.18
N ARG A 49 -22.95 -8.10 -15.35
CA ARG A 49 -22.68 -9.09 -16.39
C ARG A 49 -22.65 -8.47 -17.78
N ALA A 50 -23.69 -7.71 -18.14
CA ALA A 50 -23.78 -7.09 -19.46
C ALA A 50 -22.64 -6.09 -19.73
N GLU A 51 -22.11 -5.44 -18.69
CA GLU A 51 -21.03 -4.45 -18.83
C GLU A 51 -19.62 -5.07 -18.77
N VAL A 52 -19.40 -6.16 -18.02
CA VAL A 52 -18.06 -6.71 -17.74
C VAL A 52 -17.80 -8.05 -18.41
N LEU A 53 -18.80 -8.94 -18.44
CA LEU A 53 -18.69 -10.31 -18.95
C LEU A 53 -19.85 -10.62 -19.93
N PRO A 54 -20.07 -9.82 -20.98
CA PRO A 54 -21.26 -9.95 -21.83
C PRO A 54 -21.35 -11.28 -22.58
N TYR A 55 -20.19 -11.87 -22.91
CA TYR A 55 -20.08 -13.07 -23.73
C TYR A 55 -19.61 -14.31 -22.95
N ASP A 56 -19.33 -14.17 -21.66
CA ASP A 56 -18.88 -15.28 -20.83
C ASP A 56 -20.07 -15.94 -20.11
N ASP A 57 -19.96 -17.25 -19.93
CA ASP A 57 -20.91 -18.04 -19.17
C ASP A 57 -20.57 -17.99 -17.67
N GLY A 58 -21.60 -18.13 -16.85
CA GLY A 58 -21.46 -18.17 -15.39
C GLY A 58 -22.31 -17.15 -14.65
N SER A 59 -22.46 -17.40 -13.35
CA SER A 59 -23.26 -16.58 -12.45
C SER A 59 -22.41 -15.45 -11.87
N VAL A 60 -22.66 -14.21 -12.30
CA VAL A 60 -22.01 -13.04 -11.72
C VAL A 60 -22.33 -12.89 -10.24
N ASP A 61 -23.52 -13.31 -9.79
CA ASP A 61 -23.85 -13.26 -8.35
C ASP A 61 -22.94 -14.18 -7.53
N ASP A 62 -22.66 -15.39 -8.03
CA ASP A 62 -21.76 -16.34 -7.37
C ASP A 62 -20.32 -15.81 -7.33
N MET A 63 -19.85 -15.22 -8.44
CA MET A 63 -18.53 -14.57 -8.50
C MET A 63 -18.44 -13.37 -7.53
N LEU A 64 -19.50 -12.58 -7.40
CA LEU A 64 -19.56 -11.48 -6.41
C LEU A 64 -19.54 -12.03 -4.97
N ASN A 65 -20.23 -13.14 -4.71
CA ASN A 65 -20.20 -13.80 -3.40
C ASN A 65 -18.81 -14.38 -3.09
N GLU A 66 -18.12 -14.93 -4.08
CA GLU A 66 -16.74 -15.40 -3.98
C GLU A 66 -15.79 -14.25 -3.61
N LEU A 67 -15.83 -13.15 -4.35
CA LEU A 67 -15.02 -11.95 -4.08
C LEU A 67 -15.34 -11.33 -2.71
N HIS A 68 -16.60 -11.38 -2.29
CA HIS A 68 -17.03 -10.89 -0.98
C HIS A 68 -16.45 -11.74 0.14
N LYS A 69 -16.55 -13.07 0.05
CA LYS A 69 -15.98 -14.00 1.02
C LYS A 69 -14.46 -13.90 1.10
N ALA A 70 -13.80 -13.66 -0.04
CA ALA A 70 -12.35 -13.46 -0.11
C ALA A 70 -11.90 -12.07 0.38
N GLY A 71 -12.83 -11.18 0.76
CA GLY A 71 -12.52 -9.87 1.34
C GLY A 71 -12.06 -8.81 0.34
N PHE A 72 -12.38 -8.97 -0.95
CA PHE A 72 -12.08 -7.97 -1.99
C PHE A 72 -13.18 -6.93 -2.15
N ILE A 73 -14.41 -7.31 -1.85
CA ILE A 73 -15.57 -6.42 -1.89
C ILE A 73 -16.45 -6.60 -0.65
N LEU A 74 -17.20 -5.57 -0.30
CA LEU A 74 -18.29 -5.63 0.67
C LEU A 74 -19.60 -5.44 -0.08
N ARG A 75 -20.49 -6.44 -0.03
CA ARG A 75 -21.89 -6.29 -0.47
C ARG A 75 -22.73 -5.82 0.71
N TYR A 76 -23.50 -4.75 0.53
CA TYR A 76 -24.33 -4.16 1.59
C TYR A 76 -25.66 -3.66 1.03
N ARG A 77 -26.59 -3.35 1.94
CA ARG A 77 -27.92 -2.81 1.61
C ARG A 77 -28.22 -1.57 2.42
N ILE A 78 -28.75 -0.56 1.76
CA ILE A 78 -29.28 0.66 2.38
C ILE A 78 -30.65 0.92 1.75
N ASP A 79 -31.67 1.13 2.58
CA ASP A 79 -33.06 1.34 2.16
C ASP A 79 -33.58 0.28 1.18
N GLY A 80 -33.18 -0.98 1.39
CA GLY A 80 -33.57 -2.12 0.55
C GLY A 80 -32.78 -2.25 -0.77
N GLN A 81 -32.03 -1.22 -1.17
CA GLN A 81 -31.20 -1.23 -2.37
C GLN A 81 -29.83 -1.84 -2.07
N GLY A 82 -29.37 -2.75 -2.95
CA GLY A 82 -28.07 -3.39 -2.85
C GLY A 82 -26.95 -2.55 -3.47
N TYR A 83 -25.79 -2.56 -2.82
CA TYR A 83 -24.58 -1.86 -3.22
C TYR A 83 -23.33 -2.71 -2.96
N ILE A 84 -22.25 -2.35 -3.63
CA ILE A 84 -20.94 -2.97 -3.49
C ILE A 84 -19.93 -1.87 -3.19
N GLN A 85 -19.06 -2.13 -2.21
CA GLN A 85 -17.86 -1.34 -1.94
C GLN A 85 -16.65 -2.18 -2.33
N VAL A 86 -15.82 -1.68 -3.25
CA VAL A 86 -14.51 -2.27 -3.52
C VAL A 86 -13.59 -1.91 -2.35
N LEU A 87 -13.08 -2.92 -1.66
CA LEU A 87 -12.24 -2.72 -0.49
C LEU A 87 -10.82 -2.32 -0.91
N ASN A 88 -10.17 -1.44 -0.13
CA ASN A 88 -8.86 -0.87 -0.44
C ASN A 88 -8.78 -0.14 -1.81
N PHE A 89 -9.92 0.30 -2.36
CA PHE A 89 -9.98 0.93 -3.68
C PHE A 89 -9.06 2.15 -3.80
N ASP A 90 -9.03 3.01 -2.78
CA ASP A 90 -8.18 4.20 -2.68
C ASP A 90 -6.67 3.89 -2.61
N LYS A 91 -6.30 2.71 -2.09
CA LYS A 91 -4.92 2.23 -2.10
C LYS A 91 -4.49 1.75 -3.49
N HIS A 92 -5.43 1.18 -4.24
CA HIS A 92 -5.13 0.55 -5.53
C HIS A 92 -5.41 1.45 -6.74
N GLN A 93 -6.34 2.38 -6.63
CA GLN A 93 -6.74 3.31 -7.68
C GLN A 93 -6.56 4.75 -7.20
N ASN A 94 -6.17 5.62 -8.14
CA ASN A 94 -6.10 7.06 -7.89
C ASN A 94 -7.07 7.78 -8.86
N PRO A 95 -8.38 7.78 -8.55
CA PRO A 95 -9.39 8.50 -9.33
C PRO A 95 -9.00 9.96 -9.58
N HIS A 96 -9.13 10.43 -10.82
CA HIS A 96 -8.76 11.79 -11.18
C HIS A 96 -9.58 12.80 -10.37
N HIS A 97 -8.95 13.85 -9.83
CA HIS A 97 -9.58 14.83 -8.93
C HIS A 97 -10.80 15.60 -9.51
N ARG A 98 -11.14 15.39 -10.79
CA ARG A 98 -12.32 15.97 -11.48
C ARG A 98 -13.47 14.96 -11.60
N GLU A 99 -13.23 13.71 -11.25
CA GLU A 99 -14.28 12.70 -11.19
C GLU A 99 -15.29 13.11 -10.12
N GLN A 100 -16.58 12.97 -10.43
CA GLN A 100 -17.67 13.34 -9.54
C GLN A 100 -17.54 12.64 -8.18
N GLU A 101 -17.93 13.35 -7.12
CA GLU A 101 -18.06 12.73 -5.81
C GLU A 101 -19.12 11.63 -5.85
N SER A 102 -18.97 10.67 -4.95
CA SER A 102 -19.81 9.49 -4.97
C SER A 102 -21.16 9.79 -4.30
N GLU A 103 -22.23 9.58 -5.07
CA GLU A 103 -23.63 9.72 -4.64
C GLU A 103 -24.19 8.43 -4.04
N ILE A 104 -23.42 7.33 -4.11
CA ILE A 104 -23.80 6.03 -3.56
C ILE A 104 -23.62 6.08 -2.04
N PRO A 105 -24.60 5.66 -1.22
CA PRO A 105 -24.48 5.63 0.24
C PRO A 105 -23.25 4.84 0.71
N ALA A 106 -22.57 5.28 1.78
CA ALA A 106 -21.47 4.52 2.37
C ALA A 106 -22.02 3.34 3.19
N PRO A 107 -21.32 2.20 3.25
CA PRO A 107 -21.66 1.17 4.23
C PRO A 107 -21.52 1.74 5.66
N SER A 108 -22.47 1.43 6.53
CA SER A 108 -22.44 1.84 7.94
C SER A 108 -21.25 1.21 8.69
N ASP A 109 -20.66 1.94 9.62
CA ASP A 109 -19.49 1.47 10.40
C ASP A 109 -19.76 0.17 11.19
N ASP A 110 -21.02 -0.13 11.52
CA ASP A 110 -21.41 -1.31 12.30
C ASP A 110 -21.56 -2.62 11.48
N MET A 111 -21.55 -2.54 10.14
CA MET A 111 -21.76 -3.70 9.25
C MET A 111 -20.49 -4.16 8.52
N GLY A 112 -19.36 -3.49 8.77
CA GLY A 112 -18.04 -3.90 8.34
C GLY A 112 -17.24 -4.45 9.53
N GLY A 113 -16.97 -5.74 9.54
CA GLY A 113 -15.97 -6.29 10.45
C GLY A 113 -14.65 -5.52 10.29
N SER A 114 -14.29 -4.80 11.36
CA SER A 114 -13.05 -4.04 11.59
C SER A 114 -12.95 -2.63 10.97
N SER A 115 -13.72 -1.68 11.54
CA SER A 115 -13.41 -0.25 11.53
C SER A 115 -12.57 0.11 12.77
N GLN A 116 -11.32 0.57 12.58
CA GLN A 116 -10.68 1.46 13.55
C GLN A 116 -10.98 2.91 13.14
N ALA A 117 -11.91 3.52 13.87
CA ALA A 117 -12.40 4.87 13.69
C ALA A 117 -11.27 5.90 13.72
N SER A 118 -11.24 6.78 12.72
CA SER A 118 -10.44 8.00 12.71
C SER A 118 -11.39 9.17 12.90
N ASP A 119 -11.36 9.74 14.10
CA ASP A 119 -12.09 10.94 14.49
C ASP A 119 -11.57 12.15 13.70
N LYS A 120 -12.46 12.89 13.04
CA LYS A 120 -12.15 14.11 12.29
C LYS A 120 -12.71 15.32 13.03
N PRO A 121 -11.92 16.36 13.31
CA PRO A 121 -12.45 17.71 13.55
C PRO A 121 -12.57 18.51 12.25
N GLN A 122 -13.67 19.25 12.12
CA GLN A 122 -14.07 20.13 11.01
C GLN A 122 -13.27 21.45 10.91
N ALA A 123 -13.06 21.88 9.65
CA ALA A 123 -13.00 23.22 9.00
C ALA A 123 -12.58 24.49 9.81
N SER A 124 -11.77 25.44 9.29
CA SER A 124 -11.94 26.30 8.08
C SER A 124 -10.66 27.18 7.85
N PRO A 125 -10.62 28.24 7.01
CA PRO A 125 -10.55 28.29 5.53
C PRO A 125 -9.38 29.13 4.95
N GLY A 126 -9.08 28.95 3.65
CA GLY A 126 -8.56 30.02 2.77
C GLY A 126 -7.09 29.96 2.33
N LEU A 127 -6.83 29.70 1.04
CA LEU A 127 -6.55 30.72 0.01
C LEU A 127 -6.19 30.04 -1.32
N ALA A 128 -6.77 30.56 -2.39
CA ALA A 128 -6.55 30.13 -3.77
C ALA A 128 -5.21 30.66 -4.33
N SER A 129 -4.57 29.90 -5.22
CA SER A 129 -4.20 30.40 -6.54
C SER A 129 -3.74 29.27 -7.49
N ASP A 130 -4.43 29.24 -8.63
CA ASP A 130 -4.12 28.79 -9.99
C ASP A 130 -3.03 27.77 -10.34
N LYS A 131 -3.47 26.84 -11.21
CA LYS A 131 -2.68 25.98 -12.10
C LYS A 131 -2.27 26.77 -13.37
N PRO A 132 -1.28 26.28 -14.14
CA PRO A 132 -1.58 25.30 -15.20
C PRO A 132 -0.58 24.12 -15.12
N GLY A 133 -0.90 22.85 -15.40
CA GLY A 133 -1.71 22.34 -16.49
C GLY A 133 -0.86 21.37 -17.32
N THR A 134 -0.57 20.16 -16.81
CA THR A 134 -0.28 18.97 -17.64
C THR A 134 -0.83 17.73 -16.94
N SER A 135 -2.12 17.52 -17.14
CA SER A 135 -2.80 16.25 -16.90
C SER A 135 -2.28 15.23 -17.92
N ARG A 136 -1.43 14.31 -17.46
CA ARG A 136 -1.34 12.98 -18.07
C ARG A 136 -1.77 11.98 -17.01
N ALA A 137 -3.01 11.51 -17.15
CA ALA A 137 -3.37 10.18 -16.69
C ALA A 137 -2.52 9.19 -17.51
N ASP A 138 -1.29 8.95 -17.04
CA ASP A 138 -0.37 7.90 -17.45
C ASP A 138 0.95 8.15 -16.72
N SER A 139 0.94 7.92 -15.41
CA SER A 139 2.18 7.66 -14.69
C SER A 139 2.27 6.15 -14.54
N LEU A 140 2.95 5.52 -15.50
CA LEU A 140 3.48 4.16 -15.43
C LEU A 140 4.53 4.04 -14.33
N LEU A 141 4.17 4.40 -13.09
CA LEU A 141 4.99 4.12 -11.93
C LEU A 141 4.72 2.67 -11.55
N LEU A 142 5.54 1.77 -12.13
CA LEU A 142 5.75 0.41 -11.67
C LEU A 142 6.11 0.44 -10.18
N ILE A 143 5.12 0.19 -9.34
CA ILE A 143 5.32 -0.16 -7.93
C ILE A 143 5.70 -1.65 -7.91
N PRO A 144 6.85 -2.05 -7.35
CA PRO A 144 7.10 -3.44 -7.03
C PRO A 144 6.29 -3.77 -5.77
N ASP A 145 5.07 -4.28 -5.95
CA ASP A 145 4.24 -4.80 -4.87
C ASP A 145 4.76 -6.19 -4.45
N SER A 146 5.34 -6.26 -3.26
CA SER A 146 5.57 -7.51 -2.52
C SER A 146 4.45 -7.65 -1.48
N LEU A 147 3.52 -8.56 -1.75
CA LEU A 147 2.60 -9.11 -0.76
C LEU A 147 3.34 -10.13 0.13
N ASN A 148 2.95 -10.22 1.40
CA ASN A 148 2.49 -11.48 2.03
C ASN A 148 1.92 -11.25 3.46
N PRO A 149 1.13 -12.20 3.99
CA PRO A 149 -0.15 -11.93 4.66
C PRO A 149 -0.08 -11.65 6.16
N ILE A 150 -1.18 -11.10 6.68
CA ILE A 150 -1.45 -10.93 8.11
C ILE A 150 -1.58 -12.31 8.74
N THR A 151 -0.55 -12.76 9.44
CA THR A 151 -0.66 -13.76 10.51
C THR A 151 -0.80 -13.01 11.82
N THR A 152 -2.02 -13.01 12.37
CA THR A 152 -2.28 -12.68 13.77
C THR A 152 -2.07 -13.91 14.63
N THR A 153 -1.33 -13.69 15.72
CA THR A 153 -1.16 -14.52 16.91
C THR A 153 0.00 -15.53 16.87
N SER A 154 1.11 -15.16 17.54
CA SER A 154 2.17 -16.07 17.96
C SER A 154 1.65 -17.07 19.01
N PRO A 155 2.29 -18.24 19.08
CA PRO A 155 3.01 -18.59 20.30
C PRO A 155 4.52 -18.67 20.02
N ALA A 156 5.29 -18.65 21.11
CA ALA A 156 6.75 -18.57 21.13
C ALA A 156 7.45 -19.58 20.22
N GLY A 157 8.49 -19.13 19.49
CA GLY A 157 9.56 -20.00 19.02
C GLY A 157 9.94 -19.98 17.53
N ASP A 158 9.48 -19.04 16.69
CA ASP A 158 10.06 -18.89 15.35
C ASP A 158 11.36 -18.06 15.43
N PRO A 159 12.56 -18.66 15.20
CA PRO A 159 13.84 -17.95 15.23
C PRO A 159 13.99 -16.87 14.16
N LEU A 160 13.08 -16.80 13.18
CA LEU A 160 13.05 -15.80 12.10
C LEU A 160 11.90 -14.80 12.21
N ALA A 161 11.08 -14.86 13.26
CA ALA A 161 10.02 -13.87 13.50
C ALA A 161 10.62 -12.45 13.49
N CYS A 162 10.08 -11.60 12.61
CA CYS A 162 10.59 -10.24 12.42
C CYS A 162 10.41 -9.39 13.70
N PRO A 163 11.50 -8.90 14.31
CA PRO A 163 11.45 -8.09 15.52
C PRO A 163 11.22 -6.61 15.18
N VAL A 164 9.98 -6.27 14.82
CA VAL A 164 9.65 -4.95 14.27
C VAL A 164 10.06 -3.80 15.20
N GLU A 165 9.77 -3.92 16.49
CA GLU A 165 10.06 -2.90 17.51
C GLU A 165 11.57 -2.66 17.68
N GLU A 166 12.38 -3.73 17.61
CA GLU A 166 13.83 -3.64 17.70
C GLU A 166 14.43 -3.00 16.45
N ILE A 167 13.92 -3.31 15.25
CA ILE A 167 14.36 -2.65 14.01
C ILE A 167 14.11 -1.14 14.07
N VAL A 168 12.96 -0.72 14.59
CA VAL A 168 12.67 0.71 14.78
C VAL A 168 13.64 1.33 15.79
N SER A 169 13.95 0.61 16.87
CA SER A 169 14.90 1.06 17.90
C SER A 169 16.32 1.20 17.34
N LEU A 170 16.77 0.25 16.50
CA LEU A 170 18.06 0.33 15.81
C LEU A 170 18.15 1.52 14.87
N TYR A 171 17.10 1.78 14.09
CA TYR A 171 17.02 2.98 13.25
C TYR A 171 17.15 4.26 14.08
N HIS A 172 16.45 4.30 15.21
CA HIS A 172 16.46 5.41 16.16
C HIS A 172 17.81 5.65 16.84
N GLU A 173 18.54 4.57 17.14
CA GLU A 173 19.88 4.62 17.73
C GLU A 173 20.92 5.09 16.71
N ALA A 174 20.90 4.51 15.50
CA ALA A 174 21.88 4.79 14.46
C ALA A 174 21.69 6.17 13.79
N MET A 175 20.45 6.67 13.71
CA MET A 175 20.12 7.92 13.02
C MET A 175 19.36 8.89 13.93
N PRO A 176 19.99 9.44 14.99
CA PRO A 176 19.30 10.22 16.03
C PRO A 176 18.72 11.55 15.53
N THR A 177 19.29 12.13 14.47
CA THR A 177 18.85 13.40 13.88
C THR A 177 17.76 13.25 12.82
N ASN A 178 17.46 12.01 12.41
CA ASN A 178 16.47 11.74 11.37
C ASN A 178 15.04 11.65 11.93
N PRO A 179 14.00 11.79 11.09
CA PRO A 179 12.60 11.73 11.53
C PRO A 179 12.28 10.47 12.33
N ARG A 180 11.68 10.65 13.51
CA ARG A 180 11.32 9.54 14.41
C ARG A 180 10.04 8.85 13.96
N CYS A 181 10.07 7.52 13.94
CA CYS A 181 8.86 6.70 13.84
C CYS A 181 8.08 6.75 15.17
N LYS A 182 7.12 7.68 15.28
CA LYS A 182 6.26 7.83 16.47
C LYS A 182 5.04 6.91 16.48
N VAL A 183 4.55 6.54 15.29
CA VAL A 183 3.36 5.69 15.11
C VAL A 183 3.75 4.48 14.27
N LEU A 184 3.66 3.29 14.87
CA LEU A 184 4.00 2.04 14.20
C LEU A 184 2.72 1.31 13.74
N ASN A 185 2.06 1.89 12.73
CA ASN A 185 0.81 1.36 12.18
C ASN A 185 1.01 0.05 11.39
N SER A 186 -0.09 -0.59 11.01
CA SER A 186 -0.08 -1.86 10.26
C SER A 186 0.73 -1.79 8.96
N SER A 187 0.67 -0.68 8.23
CA SER A 187 1.45 -0.48 6.99
C SER A 187 2.95 -0.51 7.26
N ARG A 188 3.44 0.26 8.24
CA ARG A 188 4.86 0.30 8.62
C ARG A 188 5.37 -1.05 9.10
N ARG A 189 4.57 -1.73 9.93
CA ARG A 189 4.87 -3.10 10.38
C ARG A 189 5.00 -4.05 9.19
N GLY A 190 4.10 -3.92 8.20
CA GLY A 190 4.16 -4.69 6.96
C GLY A 190 5.44 -4.41 6.16
N SER A 191 5.81 -3.14 5.95
CA SER A 191 7.03 -2.78 5.22
C SER A 191 8.28 -3.32 5.91
N ILE A 192 8.40 -3.17 7.23
CA ILE A 192 9.54 -3.68 8.01
C ILE A 192 9.64 -5.21 7.91
N LYS A 193 8.52 -5.92 8.06
CA LYS A 193 8.46 -7.39 7.91
C LYS A 193 8.90 -7.82 6.51
N ALA A 194 8.40 -7.14 5.48
CA ALA A 194 8.75 -7.45 4.09
C ALA A 194 10.26 -7.27 3.85
N ARG A 195 10.86 -6.17 4.34
CA ARG A 195 12.30 -5.95 4.21
C ARG A 195 13.12 -6.95 5.01
N TRP A 196 12.70 -7.29 6.24
CA TRP A 196 13.36 -8.29 7.05
C TRP A 196 13.43 -9.65 6.34
N LEU A 197 12.32 -10.08 5.73
CA LEU A 197 12.30 -11.35 4.99
C LEU A 197 13.13 -11.30 3.69
N GLU A 198 13.11 -10.17 2.99
CA GLU A 198 13.94 -9.99 1.78
C GLU A 198 15.44 -9.99 2.12
N ALA A 199 15.84 -9.21 3.12
CA ALA A 199 17.23 -9.09 3.56
C ALA A 199 17.79 -10.42 4.08
N ALA A 200 16.98 -11.25 4.74
CA ALA A 200 17.41 -12.59 5.17
C ALA A 200 17.90 -13.47 4.00
N ARG A 201 17.39 -13.24 2.78
CA ARG A 201 17.69 -14.05 1.58
C ARG A 201 18.79 -13.46 0.70
N LEU A 202 19.28 -12.27 1.00
CA LEU A 202 20.34 -11.63 0.22
C LEU A 202 21.68 -12.34 0.44
N THR A 203 22.53 -12.34 -0.57
CA THR A 203 23.90 -12.87 -0.47
C THR A 203 24.94 -11.77 -0.27
N CYS A 204 24.55 -10.49 -0.38
CA CYS A 204 25.43 -9.35 -0.16
C CYS A 204 25.46 -8.92 1.31
N LYS A 205 26.66 -8.57 1.80
CA LYS A 205 26.84 -8.07 3.17
C LYS A 205 26.22 -6.67 3.35
N PRO A 206 25.66 -6.35 4.53
CA PRO A 206 25.68 -7.14 5.77
C PRO A 206 24.61 -8.24 5.84
N PHE A 207 23.76 -8.38 4.82
CA PHE A 207 22.58 -9.24 4.83
C PHE A 207 22.86 -10.71 4.45
N GLY A 208 21.83 -11.54 4.55
CA GLY A 208 21.95 -13.01 4.43
C GLY A 208 22.04 -13.73 5.77
N TYR A 209 21.05 -13.52 6.64
CA TYR A 209 21.00 -14.08 7.99
C TYR A 209 19.95 -15.19 8.13
N SER A 210 20.22 -16.15 9.01
CA SER A 210 19.32 -17.27 9.35
C SER A 210 18.85 -17.26 10.81
N SER A 211 19.31 -16.28 11.60
CA SER A 211 18.91 -16.10 12.99
C SER A 211 18.48 -14.65 13.25
N ARG A 212 17.59 -14.45 14.24
CA ARG A 212 17.21 -13.11 14.70
C ARG A 212 18.40 -12.27 15.15
N ALA A 213 19.38 -12.87 15.85
CA ALA A 213 20.54 -12.15 16.34
C ALA A 213 21.40 -11.59 15.19
N ASP A 214 21.69 -12.44 14.19
CA ASP A 214 22.45 -12.03 13.00
C ASP A 214 21.68 -11.00 12.18
N GLY A 215 20.36 -11.15 12.09
CA GLY A 215 19.50 -10.17 11.42
C GLY A 215 19.52 -8.80 12.08
N LEU A 216 19.40 -8.73 13.40
CA LEU A 216 19.50 -7.46 14.12
C LEU A 216 20.88 -6.82 13.96
N ALA A 217 21.95 -7.62 13.99
CA ALA A 217 23.30 -7.12 13.74
C ALA A 217 23.43 -6.54 12.31
N ALA A 218 22.92 -7.25 11.30
CA ALA A 218 22.95 -6.80 9.91
C ALA A 218 22.16 -5.50 9.70
N TRP A 219 20.97 -5.39 10.30
CA TRP A 219 20.14 -4.18 10.23
C TRP A 219 20.76 -2.99 10.96
N ARG A 220 21.44 -3.21 12.09
CA ARG A 220 22.23 -2.17 12.75
C ARG A 220 23.30 -1.62 11.82
N THR A 221 24.12 -2.50 11.23
CA THR A 221 25.16 -2.10 10.27
C THR A 221 24.58 -1.34 9.08
N PHE A 222 23.44 -1.78 8.53
CA PHE A 222 22.76 -1.06 7.45
C PHE A 222 22.39 0.37 7.83
N PHE A 223 21.79 0.60 9.00
CA PHE A 223 21.44 1.95 9.44
C PHE A 223 22.66 2.80 9.76
N GLU A 224 23.71 2.21 10.35
CA GLU A 224 25.00 2.88 10.59
C GLU A 224 25.61 3.36 9.26
N THR A 225 25.67 2.50 8.24
CA THR A 225 26.10 2.90 6.90
C THR A 225 25.21 4.00 6.33
N CYS A 226 23.88 3.92 6.46
CA CYS A 226 22.99 5.00 6.01
C CYS A 226 23.25 6.32 6.74
N SER A 227 23.65 6.28 8.01
CA SER A 227 23.97 7.44 8.83
C SER A 227 25.22 8.18 8.37
N GLU A 228 26.09 7.54 7.59
CA GLU A 228 27.30 8.16 7.02
C GLU A 228 26.97 9.04 5.80
N SER A 229 25.86 8.79 5.10
CA SER A 229 25.47 9.58 3.94
C SER A 229 25.04 11.00 4.35
N ALA A 230 25.69 12.02 3.77
CA ALA A 230 25.26 13.41 3.95
C ALA A 230 23.87 13.69 3.38
N PHE A 231 23.50 13.01 2.28
CA PHE A 231 22.18 13.15 1.67
C PHE A 231 21.07 12.55 2.53
N LEU A 232 21.24 11.33 3.05
CA LEU A 232 20.20 10.65 3.85
C LEU A 232 19.99 11.31 5.22
N THR A 233 20.98 12.08 5.70
CA THR A 233 20.97 12.73 7.03
C THR A 233 20.72 14.24 6.96
N GLY A 234 20.35 14.78 5.80
CA GLY A 234 20.05 16.21 5.65
C GLY A 234 21.25 17.14 5.79
N ARG A 235 22.48 16.61 5.70
CA ARG A 235 23.74 17.38 5.75
C ARG A 235 24.16 17.94 4.39
N THR A 236 23.40 17.69 3.33
CA THR A 236 23.61 18.30 2.01
C THR A 236 22.98 19.70 1.92
N SER A 237 23.51 20.56 1.06
CA SER A 237 22.95 21.89 0.82
C SER A 237 21.54 21.79 0.26
N ALA A 238 20.60 22.47 0.91
CA ALA A 238 19.23 22.53 0.49
C ALA A 238 19.09 23.33 -0.82
N GLN A 239 18.19 22.91 -1.71
CA GLN A 239 17.87 23.73 -2.89
C GLN A 239 17.14 25.01 -2.46
N PRO A 240 17.28 26.14 -3.18
CA PRO A 240 16.55 27.36 -2.87
C PRO A 240 15.04 27.09 -2.74
N GLY A 241 14.49 27.34 -1.54
CA GLY A 241 13.07 27.17 -1.25
C GLY A 241 12.60 25.75 -0.90
N LYS A 242 13.49 24.76 -0.75
CA LYS A 242 13.13 23.40 -0.29
C LYS A 242 14.01 22.96 0.87
N PRO A 243 13.47 22.36 1.94
CA PRO A 243 14.29 21.82 3.02
C PRO A 243 15.19 20.67 2.52
N PRO A 244 16.33 20.41 3.18
CA PRO A 244 17.17 19.26 2.85
C PRO A 244 16.40 17.96 3.10
N PHE A 245 16.65 16.96 2.25
CA PHE A 245 16.04 15.64 2.41
C PHE A 245 16.61 14.93 3.64
N LEU A 246 15.73 14.32 4.44
CA LEU A 246 16.10 13.41 5.52
C LEU A 246 15.36 12.09 5.29
N ALA A 247 16.11 10.99 5.27
CA ALA A 247 15.53 9.67 5.15
C ALA A 247 14.77 9.31 6.43
N ASP A 248 13.49 8.98 6.30
CA ASP A 248 12.72 8.38 7.39
C ASP A 248 12.72 6.84 7.28
N ILE A 249 12.14 6.18 8.28
CA ILE A 249 12.05 4.72 8.26
C ILE A 249 11.22 4.21 7.08
N ASP A 250 10.23 4.97 6.61
CA ASP A 250 9.37 4.56 5.51
C ASP A 250 10.16 4.51 4.20
N PHE A 251 11.03 5.51 3.98
CA PHE A 251 11.98 5.52 2.87
C PHE A 251 12.96 4.36 2.96
N LEU A 252 13.64 4.17 4.10
CA LEU A 252 14.66 3.13 4.28
C LEU A 252 14.07 1.71 4.21
N MET A 253 12.80 1.54 4.60
CA MET A 253 12.08 0.27 4.51
C MET A 253 11.32 0.09 3.19
N SER A 254 11.29 1.10 2.31
CA SER A 254 10.70 0.94 0.98
C SER A 254 11.61 0.08 0.10
N ALA A 255 11.04 -0.70 -0.82
CA ALA A 255 11.83 -1.53 -1.73
C ALA A 255 12.84 -0.69 -2.55
N SER A 256 12.41 0.48 -3.03
CA SER A 256 13.28 1.37 -3.81
C SER A 256 14.36 2.06 -2.96
N GLY A 257 14.00 2.60 -1.79
CA GLY A 257 14.95 3.28 -0.91
C GLY A 257 15.99 2.31 -0.37
N PHE A 258 15.56 1.14 0.12
CA PHE A 258 16.43 0.06 0.56
C PHE A 258 17.46 -0.34 -0.51
N ALA A 259 16.99 -0.67 -1.73
CA ALA A 259 17.86 -1.06 -2.82
C ALA A 259 18.87 0.03 -3.18
N LYS A 260 18.43 1.29 -3.28
CA LYS A 260 19.33 2.41 -3.59
C LYS A 260 20.36 2.68 -2.49
N CYS A 261 20.01 2.46 -1.22
CA CYS A 261 20.96 2.54 -0.11
C CYS A 261 22.01 1.43 -0.20
N LEU A 262 21.58 0.18 -0.45
CA LEU A 262 22.49 -0.95 -0.66
C LEU A 262 23.40 -0.80 -1.89
N GLU A 263 22.89 -0.18 -2.96
CA GLU A 263 23.65 0.13 -4.18
C GLU A 263 24.57 1.36 -4.03
N ASN A 264 24.72 1.89 -2.82
CA ASN A 264 25.60 3.01 -2.49
C ASN A 264 25.29 4.30 -3.29
N LYS A 265 24.02 4.49 -3.70
CA LYS A 265 23.61 5.63 -4.55
C LYS A 265 23.59 6.97 -3.80
N TYR A 266 23.62 6.94 -2.47
CA TYR A 266 23.50 8.13 -1.62
C TYR A 266 24.77 8.50 -0.87
N HIS A 267 25.85 7.73 -1.05
CA HIS A 267 27.15 7.96 -0.40
C HIS A 267 28.19 8.57 -1.34
N ARG A 268 27.77 8.91 -2.57
CA ARG A 268 28.61 9.66 -3.49
C ARG A 268 28.74 11.09 -2.96
N GLU A 269 29.98 11.55 -2.80
CA GLU A 269 30.25 12.97 -2.53
C GLU A 269 29.68 13.80 -3.68
N ALA A 270 29.15 14.98 -3.35
CA ALA A 270 28.77 15.95 -4.38
C ALA A 270 30.03 16.38 -5.11
N ALA A 271 30.15 16.00 -6.39
CA ALA A 271 31.17 16.49 -7.29
C ALA A 271 30.95 17.98 -7.60
#